data_AF-A0A640S9U1-F1
#
_entry.id   AF-A0A640S9U1-F1
#
_cell.length_a   1.000
_cell.length_b   1.000
_cell.length_c   1.000
_cell.angle_alpha   90.00
_cell.angle_beta   90.00
_cell.angle_gamma   90.00
#
_symmetry.space_group_name_H-M   'P 1'
#
loop_
_entity.id
_entity.type
_entity.pdbx_description
1 polymer ?
#
loop_
_entity_poly.entity_id
_entity_poly.type
_entity_poly.pdbx_seq_one_letter_code
_entity_poly.pdbx_strand_id
1 'polypeptide(L)'
;MNEGYAMTAEEAGPAAPANPAFSEVAQAAARAFDLLPAGADEHRRGQDSGIAQRLKTDPETVERDLIKLVLTIVELLRQLMERTALHRVDQGDLSEEQEERVGMTLMILQDRMAELCDRYGLTMADLNLDLGPLGSLLPPDGTA
;
A
#
# COMPACT_ATOMS: atom_id res chain seq x y z
N MET A 1 -40.12 -1.65 43.46
CA MET A 1 -40.95 -1.17 42.35
C MET A 1 -40.56 0.29 42.13
N ASN A 2 -39.77 0.73 41.16
CA ASN A 2 -39.21 0.19 39.90
C ASN A 2 -37.77 0.72 39.78
N GLU A 3 -36.76 -0.03 39.30
CA GLU A 3 -36.42 -0.29 37.87
C GLU A 3 -36.22 1.02 37.08
N GLY A 4 -35.11 1.30 36.37
CA GLY A 4 -34.02 0.44 35.93
C GLY A 4 -32.86 1.25 35.30
N TYR A 5 -31.86 0.47 34.91
CA TYR A 5 -30.56 0.79 34.33
C TYR A 5 -30.64 1.25 32.86
N ALA A 6 -29.50 1.77 32.37
CA ALA A 6 -29.15 2.18 30.99
C ALA A 6 -29.48 3.65 30.64
N MET A 7 -28.66 4.44 29.95
CA MET A 7 -27.48 4.15 29.12
C MET A 7 -26.72 5.48 29.00
N THR A 8 -25.44 5.53 29.39
CA THR A 8 -24.55 6.63 29.01
C THR A 8 -24.21 6.44 27.54
N ALA A 9 -24.83 7.23 26.66
CA ALA A 9 -24.38 7.35 25.28
C ALA A 9 -23.08 8.17 25.29
N GLU A 10 -21.97 7.45 25.29
CA GLU A 10 -20.66 7.98 24.95
C GLU A 10 -20.72 8.37 23.47
N GLU A 11 -20.89 9.67 23.20
CA GLU A 11 -20.74 10.20 21.85
C GLU A 11 -19.32 9.93 21.38
N ALA A 12 -19.22 9.04 20.39
CA ALA A 12 -18.00 8.83 19.63
C ALA A 12 -17.52 10.18 19.07
N GLY A 13 -16.39 10.65 19.60
CA GLY A 13 -15.75 11.87 19.13
C GLY A 13 -15.48 11.81 17.62
N PRO A 14 -15.52 12.95 16.91
CA PRO A 14 -15.35 12.98 15.47
C PRO A 14 -14.02 12.36 15.09
N ALA A 15 -14.09 11.31 14.26
CA ALA A 15 -12.92 10.72 13.61
C ALA A 15 -12.05 11.84 13.04
N ALA A 16 -10.77 11.82 13.38
CA ALA A 16 -9.80 12.81 12.92
C ALA A 16 -9.91 12.96 11.39
N PRO A 17 -9.83 14.18 10.85
CA PRO A 17 -10.00 14.37 9.42
C PRO A 17 -8.88 13.64 8.67
N ALA A 18 -9.25 12.61 7.90
CA ALA A 18 -8.42 12.10 6.83
C ALA A 18 -8.00 13.30 5.98
N ASN A 19 -6.71 13.42 5.70
CA ASN A 19 -6.15 14.59 5.03
C ASN A 19 -6.94 14.88 3.73
N PRO A 20 -7.64 16.02 3.61
CA PRO A 20 -8.65 16.24 2.57
C PRO A 20 -8.08 16.12 1.16
N ALA A 21 -6.79 16.43 0.99
CA ALA A 21 -6.08 16.27 -0.28
C ALA A 21 -6.06 14.81 -0.78
N PHE A 22 -5.98 13.83 0.12
CA PHE A 22 -5.98 12.41 -0.25
C PHE A 22 -7.38 11.93 -0.65
N SER A 23 -8.42 12.40 0.03
CA SER A 23 -9.82 12.07 -0.28
C SER A 23 -10.27 12.60 -1.65
N GLU A 24 -9.78 13.79 -2.02
CA GLU A 24 -10.08 14.42 -3.32
C GLU A 24 -9.43 13.63 -4.47
N VAL A 25 -8.17 13.21 -4.30
CA VAL A 25 -7.47 12.38 -5.27
C VAL A 25 -8.13 11.01 -5.42
N ALA A 26 -8.57 10.39 -4.32
CA ALA A 26 -9.30 9.12 -4.35
C ALA A 26 -10.65 9.26 -5.08
N GLN A 27 -11.38 10.35 -4.85
CA GLN A 27 -12.67 10.62 -5.50
C GLN A 27 -12.51 10.92 -6.99
N ALA A 28 -11.45 11.63 -7.37
CA ALA A 28 -11.10 11.88 -8.77
C ALA A 28 -10.76 10.58 -9.51
N ALA A 29 -10.01 9.68 -8.87
CA ALA A 29 -9.70 8.36 -9.42
C ALA A 29 -10.96 7.50 -9.63
N ALA A 30 -11.84 7.42 -8.63
CA ALA A 30 -13.10 6.65 -8.72
C ALA A 30 -13.98 7.12 -9.89
N ARG A 31 -14.13 8.45 -10.05
CA ARG A 31 -14.89 9.06 -11.16
C ARG A 31 -14.30 8.71 -12.53
N ALA A 32 -12.97 8.66 -12.64
CA ALA A 32 -12.31 8.33 -13.90
C ALA A 32 -12.56 6.87 -14.32
N PHE A 33 -12.66 5.94 -13.34
CA PHE A 33 -12.93 4.52 -13.62
C PHE A 33 -14.38 4.22 -14.01
N ASP A 34 -15.34 5.02 -13.53
CA ASP A 34 -16.77 4.91 -13.90
C ASP A 34 -17.07 5.36 -15.34
N LEU A 35 -16.20 6.19 -15.92
CA LEU A 35 -16.34 6.70 -17.29
C LEU A 35 -15.83 5.71 -18.36
N LEU A 36 -15.21 4.59 -17.96
CA LEU A 36 -14.79 3.56 -18.90
C LEU A 36 -16.01 2.72 -19.30
N PRO A 37 -16.42 2.71 -20.58
CA PRO A 37 -17.55 1.92 -21.02
C PRO A 37 -17.22 0.43 -20.79
N ALA A 38 -18.10 -0.27 -20.06
CA ALA A 38 -18.09 -1.72 -19.99
C ALA A 38 -18.40 -2.26 -21.39
N GLY A 39 -17.34 -2.53 -22.17
CA GLY A 39 -17.46 -3.17 -23.47
C GLY A 39 -18.09 -4.55 -23.31
N ALA A 40 -19.24 -4.75 -23.95
CA ALA A 40 -19.86 -6.04 -24.09
C ALA A 40 -19.01 -6.96 -24.99
N ASP A 41 -18.83 -8.18 -24.48
CA ASP A 41 -18.48 -9.44 -25.15
C ASP A 41 -17.11 -9.60 -25.82
N GLU A 42 -16.24 -10.40 -25.19
CA GLU A 42 -15.73 -11.64 -25.81
C GLU A 42 -15.11 -12.60 -24.77
N HIS A 43 -15.78 -13.74 -24.56
CA HIS A 43 -15.24 -14.89 -23.85
C HIS A 43 -14.13 -15.56 -24.68
N ARG A 44 -12.86 -15.20 -24.47
CA ARG A 44 -11.72 -16.14 -24.55
C ARG A 44 -10.43 -15.58 -23.96
N ARG A 45 -9.96 -16.29 -22.92
CA ARG A 45 -8.60 -16.36 -22.37
C ARG A 45 -8.12 -15.19 -21.50
N GLY A 46 -8.07 -15.49 -20.20
CA GLY A 46 -6.83 -15.35 -19.44
C GLY A 46 -6.73 -14.10 -18.57
N GLN A 47 -7.11 -14.24 -17.29
CA GLN A 47 -6.38 -13.73 -16.12
C GLN A 47 -6.01 -12.22 -16.02
N ASP A 48 -6.41 -11.35 -16.94
CA ASP A 48 -6.02 -9.92 -16.93
C ASP A 48 -7.04 -9.00 -16.22
N SER A 49 -8.06 -9.55 -15.57
CA SER A 49 -9.09 -8.78 -14.86
C SER A 49 -9.15 -9.14 -13.37
N GLY A 50 -8.00 -9.36 -12.74
CA GLY A 50 -7.91 -9.56 -11.28
C GLY A 50 -7.62 -8.26 -10.54
N ILE A 51 -6.65 -7.48 -11.02
CA ILE A 51 -6.11 -6.30 -10.33
C ILE A 51 -7.05 -5.11 -10.49
N ALA A 52 -7.41 -4.79 -11.74
CA ALA A 52 -8.34 -3.70 -12.03
C ALA A 52 -9.78 -4.00 -11.54
N GLN A 53 -10.14 -5.27 -11.41
CA GLN A 53 -11.46 -5.70 -10.94
C GLN A 53 -11.54 -5.80 -9.41
N ARG A 54 -10.43 -6.06 -8.70
CA ARG A 54 -10.37 -6.00 -7.22
C ARG A 54 -10.15 -4.58 -6.70
N LEU A 55 -9.46 -3.72 -7.44
CA LEU A 55 -9.36 -2.29 -7.15
C LEU A 55 -10.67 -1.54 -7.48
N LYS A 56 -11.50 -2.13 -8.36
CA LYS A 56 -12.86 -1.68 -8.60
C LYS A 56 -13.78 -2.23 -7.51
N THR A 57 -14.56 -1.34 -6.92
CA THR A 57 -15.89 -1.58 -6.34
C THR A 57 -16.00 -1.85 -4.83
N ASP A 58 -15.52 -0.91 -3.99
CA ASP A 58 -16.34 -0.38 -2.89
C ASP A 58 -15.79 1.01 -2.48
N PRO A 59 -16.53 2.13 -2.60
CA PRO A 59 -16.05 3.45 -2.16
C PRO A 59 -15.59 3.49 -0.70
N GLU A 60 -16.03 2.54 0.15
CA GLU A 60 -15.54 2.43 1.53
C GLU A 60 -14.16 1.75 1.66
N THR A 61 -13.68 1.00 0.65
CA THR A 61 -12.38 0.28 0.70
C THR A 61 -11.29 0.89 -0.20
N VAL A 62 -11.65 1.78 -1.13
CA VAL A 62 -10.71 2.41 -2.07
C VAL A 62 -9.55 3.12 -1.36
N GLU A 63 -9.80 3.82 -0.24
CA GLU A 63 -8.74 4.50 0.51
C GLU A 63 -7.65 3.52 0.97
N ARG A 64 -8.07 2.39 1.56
CA ARG A 64 -7.15 1.36 2.04
C ARG A 64 -6.39 0.69 0.91
N ASP A 65 -7.04 0.43 -0.22
CA ASP A 65 -6.41 -0.20 -1.39
C ASP A 65 -5.40 0.72 -2.09
N LEU A 66 -5.70 2.03 -2.16
CA LEU A 66 -4.75 3.03 -2.68
C LEU A 66 -3.53 3.18 -1.77
N ILE A 67 -3.73 3.19 -0.45
CA ILE A 67 -2.63 3.24 0.51
C ILE A 67 -1.76 1.99 0.39
N LYS A 68 -2.38 0.82 0.29
CA LYS A 68 -1.69 -0.44 0.05
C LYS A 68 -0.83 -0.38 -1.21
N LEU A 69 -1.36 0.16 -2.31
CA LEU A 69 -0.60 0.34 -3.56
C LEU A 69 0.60 1.28 -3.39
N VAL A 70 0.41 2.43 -2.75
CA VAL A 70 1.49 3.39 -2.51
C VAL A 70 2.58 2.77 -1.63
N LEU A 71 2.19 2.11 -0.54
CA LEU A 71 3.13 1.43 0.36
C LEU A 71 3.87 0.30 -0.38
N THR A 72 3.20 -0.42 -1.27
CA THR A 72 3.85 -1.42 -2.13
C THR A 72 4.92 -0.82 -3.03
N ILE A 73 4.64 0.33 -3.66
CA ILE A 73 5.61 1.01 -4.53
C ILE A 73 6.81 1.50 -3.73
N VAL A 74 6.58 2.08 -2.55
CA VAL A 74 7.66 2.55 -1.67
C VAL A 74 8.52 1.37 -1.21
N GLU A 75 7.90 0.24 -0.88
CA GLU A 75 8.61 -0.99 -0.49
C GLU A 75 9.47 -1.53 -1.64
N LEU A 76 8.95 -1.53 -2.87
CA LEU A 76 9.75 -1.89 -4.05
C LEU A 76 10.97 -0.99 -4.20
N LEU A 77 10.80 0.32 -4.06
CA LEU A 77 11.91 1.27 -4.14
C LEU A 77 12.94 1.03 -3.02
N ARG A 78 12.48 0.72 -1.80
CA ARG A 78 13.36 0.35 -0.68
C ARG A 78 14.24 -0.86 -1.04
N GLN A 79 13.63 -1.93 -1.56
CA GLN A 79 14.36 -3.15 -1.95
C GLN A 79 15.36 -2.90 -3.09
N LEU A 80 14.99 -2.08 -4.09
CA LEU A 80 15.89 -1.70 -5.17
C LEU A 80 17.08 -0.88 -4.67
N MET A 81 16.83 0.06 -3.76
CA MET A 81 17.88 0.86 -3.14
C MET A 81 18.80 0.01 -2.27
N GLU A 82 18.25 -0.92 -1.48
CA GLU A 82 19.01 -1.88 -0.68
C GLU A 82 19.92 -2.73 -1.56
N ARG A 83 19.37 -3.34 -2.62
CA ARG A 83 20.16 -4.15 -3.55
C ARG A 83 21.25 -3.35 -4.25
N THR A 84 20.96 -2.11 -4.63
CA THR A 84 21.95 -1.21 -5.25
C THR A 84 23.02 -0.81 -4.25
N ALA A 85 22.66 -0.55 -3.00
CA ALA A 85 23.60 -0.23 -1.94
C ALA A 85 24.55 -1.40 -1.70
N LEU A 86 24.02 -2.61 -1.49
CA LEU A 86 24.82 -3.83 -1.33
C LEU A 86 25.77 -4.04 -2.51
N HIS A 87 25.28 -3.87 -3.74
CA HIS A 87 26.13 -4.01 -4.92
C HIS A 87 27.30 -3.01 -4.95
N ARG A 88 27.06 -1.77 -4.53
CA ARG A 88 28.11 -0.74 -4.46
C ARG A 88 29.09 -0.98 -3.32
N VAL A 89 28.64 -1.50 -2.19
CA VAL A 89 29.50 -1.97 -1.09
C VAL A 89 30.43 -3.07 -1.60
N ASP A 90 29.89 -4.08 -2.28
CA ASP A 90 30.67 -5.19 -2.83
C ASP A 90 31.72 -4.73 -3.87
N GLN A 91 31.43 -3.66 -4.62
CA GLN A 91 32.37 -3.06 -5.57
C GLN A 91 33.36 -2.07 -4.94
N GLY A 92 33.18 -1.71 -3.66
CA GLY A 92 33.99 -0.68 -2.99
C GLY A 92 33.72 0.73 -3.50
N ASP A 93 32.54 0.97 -4.08
CA ASP A 93 32.11 2.26 -4.63
C ASP A 93 31.60 3.24 -3.55
N LEU A 94 31.54 2.80 -2.29
CA LEU A 94 31.12 3.60 -1.14
C LEU A 94 32.24 3.67 -0.09
N SER A 95 32.38 4.82 0.56
CA SER A 95 33.19 4.93 1.79
C SER A 95 32.42 4.37 2.99
N GLU A 96 33.13 3.94 4.03
CA GLU A 96 32.51 3.44 5.28
C GLU A 96 31.42 4.36 5.85
N GLU A 97 31.67 5.67 5.84
CA GLU A 97 30.68 6.67 6.31
C GLU A 97 29.43 6.74 5.40
N GLN A 98 29.60 6.52 4.10
CA GLN A 98 28.46 6.49 3.16
C GLN A 98 27.65 5.20 3.33
N GLU A 99 28.31 4.06 3.55
CA GLU A 99 27.66 2.79 3.82
C GLU A 99 26.79 2.87 5.08
N GLU A 100 27.35 3.37 6.18
CA GLU A 100 26.64 3.56 7.44
C GLU A 100 25.42 4.47 7.27
N ARG A 101 25.58 5.59 6.55
CA ARG A 101 24.50 6.55 6.30
C ARG A 101 23.37 5.95 5.47
N VAL A 102 23.70 5.17 4.44
CA VAL A 102 22.71 4.49 3.61
C VAL A 102 21.97 3.42 4.41
N GLY A 103 22.70 2.60 5.17
CA GLY A 103 22.11 1.59 6.05
C GLY A 103 21.13 2.21 7.06
N MET A 104 21.56 3.26 7.77
CA MET A 104 20.72 3.99 8.72
C MET A 104 19.46 4.56 8.05
N THR A 105 19.58 5.12 6.85
CA THR A 105 18.43 5.68 6.13
C THR A 105 17.42 4.60 5.74
N LEU A 106 17.90 3.43 5.27
CA LEU A 106 17.04 2.31 4.91
C LEU A 106 16.32 1.72 6.14
N MET A 107 17.00 1.65 7.29
CA MET A 107 16.38 1.22 8.55
C MET A 107 15.27 2.18 9.01
N ILE A 108 15.54 3.49 9.00
CA ILE A 108 14.53 4.51 9.34
C ILE A 108 13.32 4.41 8.40
N LEU A 109 13.56 4.21 7.09
CA LEU A 109 12.49 4.03 6.13
C LEU A 109 11.64 2.79 6.46
N GLN A 110 12.27 1.67 6.78
CA GLN A 110 11.57 0.44 7.17
C GLN A 110 10.71 0.64 8.43
N ASP A 111 11.22 1.33 9.45
CA ASP A 111 10.47 1.62 10.66
C ASP A 111 9.24 2.50 10.38
N ARG A 112 9.41 3.55 9.56
CA ARG A 112 8.29 4.43 9.16
C ARG A 112 7.25 3.70 8.32
N MET A 113 7.70 2.79 7.46
CA MET A 113 6.81 1.92 6.69
C MET A 113 6.00 1.01 7.61
N ALA A 114 6.62 0.43 8.65
CA ALA A 114 5.92 -0.42 9.61
C ALA A 114 4.85 0.37 10.38
N GLU A 115 5.19 1.57 10.87
CA GLU A 115 4.25 2.47 11.53
C GLU A 115 3.06 2.88 10.64
N LEU A 116 3.29 3.06 9.33
CA LEU A 116 2.23 3.37 8.38
C LEU A 116 1.36 2.15 8.10
N CYS A 117 1.96 0.97 7.94
CA CYS A 117 1.21 -0.28 7.77
C CYS A 117 0.25 -0.52 8.95
N ASP A 118 0.76 -0.42 10.18
CA ASP A 118 -0.03 -0.61 11.41
C ASP A 118 -1.23 0.35 11.47
N ARG A 119 -1.03 1.62 11.09
CA ARG A 119 -2.07 2.65 11.10
C ARG A 119 -3.24 2.36 10.18
N TYR A 120 -2.97 1.69 9.05
CA TYR A 120 -3.98 1.33 8.05
C TYR A 120 -4.42 -0.14 8.14
N GLY A 121 -4.03 -0.83 9.22
CA GLY A 121 -4.36 -2.24 9.44
C GLY A 121 -3.81 -3.14 8.33
N LEU A 122 -2.60 -2.84 7.87
CA LEU A 122 -1.85 -3.60 6.87
C LEU A 122 -0.64 -4.23 7.54
N THR A 123 -0.15 -5.31 6.97
CA THR A 123 1.13 -5.93 7.31
C THR A 123 2.12 -5.75 6.17
N MET A 124 3.41 -5.93 6.42
CA MET A 124 4.42 -5.93 5.34
C MET A 124 4.12 -7.00 4.28
N ALA A 125 3.57 -8.15 4.69
CA ALA A 125 3.17 -9.20 3.77
C ALA A 125 2.01 -8.77 2.85
N ASP A 126 1.15 -7.85 3.31
CA ASP A 126 0.07 -7.31 2.47
C ASP A 126 0.61 -6.48 1.32
N LEU A 127 1.78 -5.85 1.46
CA LEU A 127 2.37 -5.02 0.40
C LEU A 127 2.76 -5.83 -0.83
N ASN A 128 2.81 -7.16 -0.74
CA ASN A 128 3.08 -7.96 -1.92
C ASN A 128 1.83 -8.14 -2.78
N LEU A 129 1.62 -7.21 -3.73
CA LEU A 129 0.50 -7.24 -4.66
C LEU A 129 0.72 -8.31 -5.74
N ASP A 130 -0.25 -9.22 -5.86
CA ASP A 130 -0.33 -10.17 -6.97
C ASP A 130 -0.95 -9.50 -8.20
N LEU A 131 -0.17 -9.40 -9.26
CA LEU A 131 -0.56 -8.83 -10.55
C LEU A 131 -1.09 -9.91 -11.51
N GLY A 132 -1.41 -11.11 -11.03
CA GLY A 132 -1.94 -12.19 -11.85
C GLY A 132 -0.88 -12.76 -12.80
N PRO A 133 -1.03 -12.66 -14.13
CA PRO A 133 -0.06 -13.27 -15.07
C PRO A 133 1.33 -12.61 -15.03
N LEU A 134 1.44 -11.41 -14.45
CA LEU A 134 2.73 -10.75 -14.22
C LEU A 134 3.41 -11.21 -12.92
N GLY A 135 2.72 -11.99 -12.08
CA GLY A 135 3.22 -12.45 -10.78
C GLY A 135 3.17 -11.36 -9.69
N SER A 136 3.92 -11.57 -8.63
CA SER A 136 3.98 -10.66 -7.49
C SER A 136 4.84 -9.43 -7.75
N LEU A 137 4.41 -8.25 -7.31
CA LEU A 137 5.13 -6.99 -7.54
C LEU A 137 6.42 -6.88 -6.71
N LEU A 138 6.45 -7.43 -5.50
CA LEU A 138 7.67 -7.49 -4.69
C LEU A 138 8.39 -8.83 -4.94
N PRO A 139 9.70 -8.80 -5.24
CA PRO A 139 10.54 -9.99 -5.21
C PRO A 139 10.42 -10.71 -3.85
N PRO A 140 10.46 -12.05 -3.80
CA PRO A 140 10.54 -12.76 -2.53
C PRO A 140 11.82 -12.37 -1.80
N ASP A 141 11.69 -12.09 -0.50
CA ASP A 141 12.82 -11.71 0.36
C ASP A 141 13.94 -12.75 0.24
N GLY A 142 15.02 -12.40 -0.47
CA GLY A 142 16.25 -13.20 -0.50
C GLY A 142 16.56 -14.04 -1.75
N THR A 143 15.87 -13.89 -2.89
CA THR A 143 16.36 -14.51 -4.15
C THR A 143 16.47 -13.52 -5.30
N ALA A 144 17.68 -12.98 -5.48
CA ALA A 144 18.21 -12.56 -6.77
C ALA A 144 19.74 -12.43 -6.69
#